data_AF-A0A947G0A5-F1
#
_entry.id   AF-A0A947G0A5-F1
#
_cell.length_a   1.000
_cell.length_b   1.000
_cell.length_c   1.000
_cell.angle_alpha   90.00
_cell.angle_beta   90.00
_cell.angle_gamma   90.00
#
_symmetry.space_group_name_H-M   'P 1'
#
loop_
_entity.id
_entity.type
_entity.pdbx_description
1 polymer ?
#
loop_
_entity_poly.entity_id
_entity_poly.type
_entity_poly.pdbx_seq_one_letter_code
_entity_poly.pdbx_strand_id
1 'polypeptide(L)'
;MVPMLSLWLPILLSAFVVFVASSIIHMALGYHNSDFAKLPDEEGVMDALRPFSIPPGEYHMPKADNMKQMGEPEFVAKMEAGPMAMMTVVPNGAPKMGG
;
A
#
# COMPACT_ATOMS: atom_id res chain seq x y z
N MET A 1 8.74 -29.58 -31.69
CA MET A 1 9.24 -28.61 -30.69
C MET A 1 9.38 -27.26 -31.38
N VAL A 2 8.73 -26.21 -30.90
CA VAL A 2 8.88 -24.85 -31.46
C VAL A 2 10.01 -24.13 -30.73
N PRO A 3 11.05 -23.64 -31.40
CA PRO A 3 12.13 -22.90 -30.76
C PRO A 3 11.60 -21.61 -30.13
N MET A 4 11.97 -21.29 -28.89
CA MET A 4 11.52 -20.05 -28.21
C MET A 4 11.81 -18.78 -29.03
N LEU A 5 12.97 -18.75 -29.68
CA LEU A 5 13.39 -17.65 -30.56
C LEU A 5 12.44 -17.42 -31.76
N SER A 6 11.71 -18.44 -32.24
CA SER A 6 10.75 -18.22 -33.34
C SER A 6 9.49 -17.47 -32.89
N LEU A 7 9.26 -17.34 -31.58
CA LEU A 7 8.12 -16.62 -31.01
C LEU A 7 8.48 -15.21 -30.53
N TRP A 8 9.72 -14.74 -30.74
CA TRP A 8 10.18 -13.46 -30.20
C TRP A 8 9.30 -12.28 -30.63
N LEU A 9 8.96 -12.21 -31.92
CA LEU A 9 8.14 -11.13 -32.47
C LEU A 9 6.71 -11.13 -31.91
N PRO A 10 5.96 -12.26 -31.94
CA PRO A 10 4.63 -12.27 -31.34
C PRO A 10 4.64 -12.02 -29.83
N ILE A 11 5.68 -12.43 -29.09
CA ILE A 11 5.83 -12.14 -27.66
C ILE A 11 5.95 -10.64 -27.42
N LEU A 12 6.90 -9.97 -28.09
CA LEU A 12 7.12 -8.53 -27.90
C LEU A 12 5.91 -7.70 -28.32
N LEU A 13 5.29 -8.05 -29.45
CA LEU A 13 4.09 -7.36 -29.92
C LEU A 13 2.93 -7.50 -28.93
N SER A 14 2.70 -8.71 -28.41
CA SER A 14 1.65 -8.96 -27.43
C SER A 14 1.92 -8.21 -26.12
N ALA A 15 3.17 -8.23 -25.64
CA ALA A 15 3.57 -7.53 -24.42
C ALA A 15 3.35 -6.02 -24.54
N PHE A 16 3.75 -5.42 -25.68
CA PHE A 16 3.54 -4.00 -25.93
C PHE A 16 2.06 -3.63 -25.97
N VAL A 17 1.23 -4.39 -26.68
CA VAL A 17 -0.22 -4.13 -26.76
C VAL A 17 -0.88 -4.24 -25.38
N VAL A 18 -0.56 -5.27 -24.59
CA VAL A 18 -1.10 -5.43 -23.23
C VAL A 18 -0.64 -4.29 -22.32
N PHE A 19 0.63 -3.88 -22.42
CA PHE A 19 1.16 -2.75 -21.65
C PHE A 19 0.42 -1.44 -21.96
N VAL A 20 0.20 -1.13 -23.24
CA VAL A 20 -0.52 0.08 -23.67
C VAL A 20 -1.98 0.02 -23.21
N ALA A 21 -2.67 -1.10 -23.43
CA ALA A 21 -4.06 -1.26 -23.02
C ALA A 21 -4.21 -1.13 -21.50
N SER A 22 -3.33 -1.78 -20.73
CA SER A 22 -3.31 -1.69 -19.27
C SER A 22 -3.05 -0.26 -18.79
N SER A 23 -2.12 0.46 -19.42
CA SER A 23 -1.83 1.86 -19.10
C SER A 23 -3.04 2.76 -19.34
N ILE A 24 -3.74 2.59 -20.46
CA ILE A 24 -4.96 3.34 -20.77
C ILE A 24 -6.05 3.03 -19.75
N ILE A 25 -6.28 1.75 -19.44
CA ILE A 25 -7.31 1.33 -18.47
C ILE A 25 -7.03 1.93 -17.10
N HIS A 26 -5.78 1.84 -16.62
CA HIS A 26 -5.37 2.36 -15.32
C HIS A 26 -5.56 3.87 -15.21
N MET A 27 -5.21 4.61 -16.26
CA MET A 27 -5.30 6.07 -16.28
C MET A 27 -6.71 6.60 -16.58
N ALA A 28 -7.47 5.95 -17.47
CA ALA A 28 -8.75 6.46 -17.95
C ALA A 28 -9.92 6.16 -16.99
N LEU A 29 -9.88 5.01 -16.30
CA LEU A 29 -10.96 4.60 -15.42
C LEU A 29 -10.85 5.19 -14.01
N GLY A 30 -9.65 5.58 -13.57
CA GLY A 30 -9.44 6.25 -12.28
C GLY A 30 -9.89 5.44 -11.06
N TYR A 31 -9.99 4.11 -11.17
CA TYR A 31 -10.56 3.25 -10.13
C TYR A 31 -9.73 3.21 -8.83
N HIS A 32 -8.50 3.71 -8.85
CA HIS A 32 -7.64 3.87 -7.67
C HIS A 32 -7.81 5.21 -6.94
N ASN A 33 -8.61 6.14 -7.47
CA ASN A 33 -8.79 7.47 -6.86
C ASN A 33 -9.44 7.41 -5.47
N SER A 34 -10.14 6.31 -5.16
CA SER A 34 -10.80 6.05 -3.88
C SER A 34 -10.08 5.04 -3.00
N ASP A 35 -8.87 4.59 -3.38
CA ASP A 35 -8.11 3.62 -2.59
C ASP A 35 -7.72 4.18 -1.22
N PHE A 36 -7.58 5.51 -1.14
CA PHE A 36 -7.23 6.23 0.08
C PHE A 36 -8.30 7.28 0.38
N ALA A 37 -8.97 7.11 1.51
CA ALA A 37 -9.89 8.10 2.04
C ALA A 37 -9.14 9.12 2.90
N LYS A 38 -9.55 10.39 2.83
CA LYS A 38 -9.13 11.40 3.79
C LYS A 38 -9.66 11.03 5.19
N LEU A 39 -8.83 11.16 6.22
CA LEU A 39 -9.28 10.98 7.60
C LEU A 39 -10.30 12.05 7.99
N PRO A 40 -11.40 11.71 8.69
CA PRO A 40 -12.40 12.68 9.14
C PRO A 40 -11.80 13.84 9.95
N ASP A 41 -10.81 13.54 10.80
CA ASP A 41 -10.02 14.52 11.56
C ASP A 41 -8.53 14.36 11.24
N GLU A 42 -8.16 14.70 10.01
CA GLU A 42 -6.78 14.59 9.51
C GLU A 42 -5.78 15.39 10.35
N GLU A 43 -6.11 16.64 10.71
CA GLU A 43 -5.22 17.50 11.46
C GLU A 43 -5.00 16.97 12.88
N GLY A 44 -6.07 16.58 13.60
CA GLY A 44 -5.96 16.01 14.93
C GLY A 44 -5.15 14.71 14.97
N VAL A 45 -5.33 13.83 13.98
CA VAL A 45 -4.55 12.59 13.88
C VAL A 45 -3.08 12.87 13.55
N MET A 46 -2.80 13.78 12.60
CA MET A 46 -1.42 14.17 12.30
C MET A 46 -0.72 14.77 13.52
N ASP A 47 -1.39 15.67 14.24
CA ASP A 47 -0.87 16.32 15.44
C ASP A 47 -0.59 15.30 16.55
N ALA A 48 -1.50 14.34 16.76
CA ALA A 48 -1.32 13.28 17.74
C ALA A 48 -0.16 12.33 17.40
N LEU A 49 0.11 12.09 16.11
CA LEU A 49 1.16 11.18 15.68
C LEU A 49 2.57 11.80 15.64
N ARG A 50 2.70 13.11 15.41
CA ARG A 50 4.00 13.81 15.30
C ARG A 50 4.95 13.56 16.48
N PRO A 51 4.52 13.64 17.76
CA PRO A 51 5.42 13.46 18.90
C PRO A 51 6.11 12.09 18.94
N PHE A 52 5.49 11.05 18.38
CA PHE A 52 6.05 9.70 18.39
C PHE A 52 7.23 9.53 17.43
N SER A 53 7.45 10.48 16.50
CA SER A 53 8.56 10.45 15.55
C SER A 53 8.74 9.09 14.85
N ILE A 54 7.62 8.49 14.40
CA ILE A 54 7.59 7.15 13.80
C ILE A 54 8.47 7.18 12.54
N PRO A 55 9.50 6.31 12.43
CA PRO A 55 10.38 6.32 11.27
C PRO A 55 9.65 5.78 10.03
N PRO A 56 10.15 6.09 8.82
CA PRO A 56 9.60 5.52 7.60
C PRO A 56 9.61 3.99 7.60
N GLY A 57 8.51 3.38 7.18
CA GLY A 57 8.33 1.93 7.21
C GLY A 57 6.88 1.48 7.17
N GLU A 58 6.67 0.17 7.26
CA GLU A 58 5.36 -0.48 7.27
C GLU A 58 4.99 -0.96 8.67
N TYR A 59 3.81 -0.58 9.15
CA TYR A 59 3.34 -0.87 10.49
C TYR A 59 1.94 -1.49 10.47
N HIS A 60 1.69 -2.35 11.44
CA HIS A 60 0.36 -2.87 11.76
C HIS A 60 0.02 -2.43 13.20
N MET A 61 -1.22 -2.06 13.46
CA MET A 61 -1.65 -1.61 14.78
C MET A 61 -3.02 -2.23 15.11
N PRO A 62 -3.14 -2.99 16.22
CA PRO A 62 -2.04 -3.53 17.02
C PRO A 62 -1.28 -4.63 16.25
N LYS A 63 0.01 -4.83 16.53
CA LYS A 63 0.82 -5.92 15.94
C LYS A 63 1.15 -6.97 16.99
N ALA A 64 0.89 -8.23 16.71
CA ALA A 64 1.39 -9.35 17.51
C ALA A 64 2.86 -9.64 17.15
N ASP A 65 3.68 -9.98 18.15
CA ASP A 65 5.08 -10.37 17.96
C ASP A 65 5.21 -11.79 17.39
N ASN A 66 4.22 -12.65 17.66
CA ASN A 66 4.19 -14.03 17.18
C ASN A 66 2.77 -14.59 17.18
N MET A 67 2.60 -15.77 16.57
CA MET A 67 1.30 -16.44 16.42
C MET A 67 0.61 -16.77 17.75
N LYS A 68 1.35 -16.96 18.85
CA LYS A 68 0.73 -17.28 20.15
C LYS A 68 -0.01 -16.08 20.73
N GLN A 69 0.55 -14.88 20.60
CA GLN A 69 -0.05 -13.65 21.11
C GLN A 69 -1.40 -13.31 20.46
N MET A 70 -1.66 -13.79 19.23
CA MET A 70 -2.91 -13.51 18.52
C MET A 70 -4.17 -14.03 19.24
N GLY A 71 -4.03 -15.09 20.06
CA GLY A 71 -5.12 -15.65 20.85
C GLY A 71 -5.19 -15.14 22.29
N GLU A 72 -4.26 -14.28 22.70
CA GLU A 72 -4.21 -13.79 24.08
C GLU A 72 -5.33 -12.77 24.33
N PRO A 73 -6.05 -12.84 25.47
CA PRO A 73 -7.16 -11.94 25.76
C PRO A 73 -6.79 -10.46 25.69
N GLU A 74 -5.56 -10.09 26.06
CA GLU A 74 -5.08 -8.71 25.99
C GLU A 74 -4.95 -8.21 24.54
N PHE A 75 -4.45 -9.06 23.64
CA PHE A 75 -4.32 -8.71 22.24
C PHE A 75 -5.69 -8.59 21.58
N VAL A 76 -6.59 -9.54 21.87
CA VAL A 76 -7.99 -9.49 21.41
C VAL A 76 -8.67 -8.21 21.91
N ALA A 77 -8.49 -7.85 23.18
CA ALA A 77 -9.05 -6.62 23.73
C ALA A 77 -8.54 -5.35 23.01
N LYS A 78 -7.26 -5.30 22.60
CA LYS A 78 -6.71 -4.18 21.79
C LYS A 78 -7.35 -4.13 20.40
N MET A 79 -7.56 -5.28 19.77
CA MET A 79 -8.20 -5.39 18.46
C MET A 79 -9.67 -4.93 18.52
N GLU A 80 -10.39 -5.33 19.56
CA GLU A 80 -11.79 -4.93 19.80
C GLU A 80 -11.94 -3.44 20.16
N ALA A 81 -11.03 -2.90 20.98
CA ALA A 81 -11.01 -1.47 21.31
C ALA A 81 -10.63 -0.61 20.09
N GLY A 82 -9.81 -1.15 19.19
CA GLY A 82 -9.33 -0.47 17.99
C GLY A 82 -8.45 0.76 18.29
N PRO A 83 -8.11 1.54 17.25
CA PRO A 83 -8.34 1.24 15.84
C PRO A 83 -7.43 0.10 15.34
N MET A 84 -7.95 -0.72 14.41
CA MET A 84 -7.13 -1.63 13.62
C MET A 84 -6.70 -0.95 12.32
N ALA A 85 -5.39 -0.81 12.12
CA ALA A 85 -4.85 -0.10 10.97
C ALA A 85 -3.54 -0.72 10.46
N MET A 86 -3.35 -0.62 9.15
CA MET A 86 -2.04 -0.72 8.51
C MET A 86 -1.59 0.70 8.15
N MET A 87 -0.33 1.01 8.41
CA MET A 87 0.20 2.36 8.21
C MET A 87 1.56 2.29 7.51
N THR A 88 1.63 2.92 6.34
CA THR A 88 2.87 3.21 5.63
C THR A 88 3.33 4.61 6.00
N VAL A 89 4.50 4.73 6.63
CA VAL A 89 5.13 6.01 6.95
C VAL A 89 6.18 6.33 5.90
N VAL A 90 6.08 7.50 5.27
CA VAL A 90 7.02 7.97 4.26
C VAL A 90 7.87 9.13 4.81
N PRO A 91 9.05 9.41 4.23
CA PRO A 91 9.88 10.54 4.67
C PRO A 91 9.13 11.87 4.63
N ASN A 92 9.33 12.69 5.66
CA ASN A 92 8.77 14.05 5.72
C ASN A 92 9.38 14.95 4.63
N GLY A 93 8.55 15.75 3.98
CA GLY A 93 8.98 16.77 3.03
C GLY A 93 8.01 16.97 1.88
N ALA A 94 8.24 18.04 1.10
CA ALA A 94 7.51 18.21 -0.16
C ALA A 94 7.84 17.06 -1.13
N PRO A 95 6.87 16.55 -1.90
CA PRO A 95 7.12 15.53 -2.91
C PRO A 95 8.25 15.98 -3.86
N LYS A 96 9.32 15.19 -3.94
CA LYS A 96 10.37 15.38 -4.94
C LYS A 96 10.01 14.54 -6.16
N MET A 97 9.82 15.19 -7.30
CA MET A 97 9.73 14.48 -8.58
C MET A 97 11.13 13.97 -8.95
N GLY A 98 11.32 12.66 -8.99
CA GLY A 98 12.52 12.02 -9.56
C GLY A 98 13.62 11.54 -8.59
N GLY A 99 13.35 11.45 -7.29
CA GLY A 99 14.32 11.00 -6.27
C GLY A 99 14.91 12.14 -5.43
#